data_AF-F5NQW6-F1
#
_entry.id   AF-F5NQW6-F1
#
_cell.length_a   1.000
_cell.length_b   1.000
_cell.length_c   1.000
_cell.angle_alpha   90.00
_cell.angle_beta   90.00
_cell.angle_gamma   90.00
#
_symmetry.space_group_name_H-M   'P 1'
#
loop_
_entity.id
_entity.type
_entity.pdbx_description
1 polymer ?
#
loop_
_entity_poly.entity_id
_entity_poly.type
_entity_poly.pdbx_seq_one_letter_code
_entity_poly.pdbx_strand_id
1 'polypeptide(L)'
;MDAHKTLNFEPSGRKRIGFDVADSGTDKCANVYRHGSVVFWADEWKAKEDELLKSCQRTYQAALEREADIVYDSIGVGASAGAKFSEINADRKSENAYARRVNYQRFNAGAGVHEPDDEYNGIPNKDFFANLKAQAWWLVADRFRNTFNAINNGEQYPVDELISIDSRCPLLEKLKLELTTPHRDFDRNGRVMVESKKDLAKREIPSPNVADAFIMAFAPIDTSLDIWEQLGRQA
;
A
#
# COMPACT_ATOMS: atom_id res chain seq x y z
N MET A 1 -9.87 -11.23 10.54
CA MET A 1 -10.55 -11.61 9.29
C MET A 1 -12.00 -11.20 9.36
N ASP A 2 -12.59 -10.76 8.25
CA ASP A 2 -14.02 -10.40 8.16
C ASP A 2 -14.52 -9.45 9.27
N ALA A 3 -13.64 -8.58 9.77
CA ALA A 3 -13.96 -7.67 10.86
C ALA A 3 -15.09 -6.71 10.48
N HIS A 4 -15.18 -6.33 9.20
CA HIS A 4 -16.30 -5.54 8.66
C HIS A 4 -17.66 -6.22 8.82
N LYS A 5 -17.72 -7.56 8.74
CA LYS A 5 -18.95 -8.34 8.98
C LYS A 5 -19.25 -8.46 10.46
N THR A 6 -18.22 -8.75 11.26
CA THR A 6 -18.35 -8.90 12.72
C THR A 6 -18.75 -7.60 13.42
N LEU A 7 -18.14 -6.48 13.01
CA LEU A 7 -18.39 -5.14 13.56
C LEU A 7 -19.47 -4.38 12.78
N ASN A 8 -20.06 -5.00 11.75
CA ASN A 8 -21.14 -4.45 10.93
C ASN A 8 -20.87 -3.04 10.39
N PHE A 9 -19.70 -2.85 9.76
CA PHE A 9 -19.36 -1.61 9.07
C PHE A 9 -19.18 -1.85 7.56
N GLU A 10 -19.61 -0.87 6.77
CA GLU A 10 -19.39 -0.88 5.32
C GLU A 10 -18.03 -0.26 4.97
N PRO A 11 -17.33 -0.78 3.96
CA PRO A 11 -16.14 -0.12 3.45
C PRO A 11 -16.52 1.27 2.89
N SER A 12 -15.78 2.29 3.29
CA SER A 12 -15.98 3.66 2.83
C SER A 12 -14.65 4.39 2.64
N GLY A 13 -14.64 5.39 1.75
CA GLY A 13 -13.46 6.17 1.43
C GLY A 13 -12.74 5.67 0.17
N ARG A 14 -11.44 5.94 0.07
CA ARG A 14 -10.70 5.71 -1.18
C ARG A 14 -10.52 4.22 -1.49
N LYS A 15 -10.70 3.88 -2.77
CA LYS A 15 -10.33 2.60 -3.36
C LYS A 15 -8.87 2.68 -3.82
N ARG A 16 -8.01 1.77 -3.36
CA ARG A 16 -6.58 1.78 -3.72
C ARG A 16 -6.07 0.38 -4.06
N ILE A 17 -5.14 0.34 -5.00
CA ILE A 17 -4.24 -0.78 -5.25
C ILE A 17 -2.83 -0.39 -4.79
N GLY A 18 -2.29 -1.13 -3.84
CA GLY A 18 -0.85 -1.12 -3.59
C GLY A 18 -0.15 -2.07 -4.56
N PHE A 19 0.98 -1.64 -5.14
CA PHE A 19 1.72 -2.37 -6.16
C PHE A 19 3.21 -2.49 -5.79
N ASP A 20 3.63 -3.70 -5.42
CA ASP A 20 5.05 -4.02 -5.26
C ASP A 20 5.64 -4.45 -6.61
N VAL A 21 6.64 -3.69 -7.05
CA VAL A 21 7.20 -3.79 -8.40
C VAL A 21 8.48 -4.61 -8.35
N ALA A 22 8.46 -5.73 -9.07
CA ALA A 22 9.64 -6.54 -9.31
C ALA A 22 9.92 -6.66 -10.81
N ASP A 23 11.09 -7.20 -11.13
CA ASP A 23 11.52 -7.51 -12.51
C ASP A 23 12.06 -8.96 -12.55
N SER A 24 12.82 -9.31 -13.58
CA SER A 24 13.34 -10.65 -13.93
C SER A 24 14.17 -11.39 -12.86
N GLY A 25 14.38 -10.80 -11.68
CA GLY A 25 15.07 -11.40 -10.54
C GLY A 25 14.27 -12.52 -9.86
N THR A 26 14.57 -12.86 -8.60
CA THR A 26 13.85 -13.90 -7.82
C THR A 26 12.54 -13.40 -7.21
N ASP A 27 12.38 -12.09 -7.11
CA ASP A 27 11.19 -11.44 -6.56
C ASP A 27 10.01 -11.49 -7.53
N LYS A 28 8.80 -11.37 -6.99
CA LYS A 28 7.54 -11.36 -7.72
C LYS A 28 6.89 -9.98 -7.62
N CYS A 29 6.12 -9.61 -8.63
CA CYS A 29 5.22 -8.47 -8.52
C CYS A 29 3.99 -8.86 -7.69
N ALA A 30 3.42 -7.90 -6.97
CA ALA A 30 2.18 -8.13 -6.24
C ALA A 30 1.27 -6.90 -6.25
N ASN A 31 -0.05 -7.15 -6.30
CA ASN A 31 -1.07 -6.13 -6.12
C ASN A 31 -1.95 -6.47 -4.92
N VAL A 32 -2.36 -5.46 -4.15
CA VAL A 32 -3.38 -5.59 -3.11
C VAL A 32 -4.40 -4.47 -3.24
N TYR A 33 -5.66 -4.83 -3.37
CA TYR A 33 -6.79 -3.91 -3.48
C TYR A 33 -7.56 -3.80 -2.16
N ARG A 34 -7.86 -2.56 -1.79
CA ARG A 34 -8.78 -2.21 -0.70
C ARG A 34 -9.80 -1.16 -1.10
N HIS A 35 -10.92 -1.14 -0.40
CA HIS A 35 -11.86 -0.02 -0.34
C HIS A 35 -11.98 0.42 1.12
N GLY A 36 -11.51 1.64 1.41
CA GLY A 36 -11.45 2.10 2.80
C GLY A 36 -10.60 1.18 3.66
N SER A 37 -11.17 0.74 4.77
CA SER A 37 -10.54 -0.17 5.74
C SER A 37 -10.63 -1.65 5.37
N VAL A 38 -11.21 -2.02 4.22
CA VAL A 38 -11.44 -3.43 3.85
C VAL A 38 -10.65 -3.84 2.62
N VAL A 39 -9.84 -4.90 2.76
CA VAL A 39 -9.09 -5.56 1.69
C VAL A 39 -9.92 -6.67 1.08
N PHE A 40 -10.03 -6.67 -0.25
CA PHE A 40 -10.89 -7.61 -0.98
C PHE A 40 -10.15 -8.51 -1.94
N TRP A 41 -8.96 -8.10 -2.40
CA TRP A 41 -8.27 -8.82 -3.46
C TRP A 41 -6.77 -8.64 -3.37
N ALA A 42 -6.03 -9.72 -3.63
CA ALA A 42 -4.60 -9.70 -3.81
C ALA A 42 -4.22 -10.60 -4.99
N ASP A 43 -3.09 -10.31 -5.62
CA ASP A 43 -2.57 -11.04 -6.77
C ASP A 43 -1.05 -10.97 -6.76
N GLU A 44 -0.41 -12.03 -7.24
CA GLU A 44 1.05 -12.15 -7.27
C GLU A 44 1.44 -12.84 -8.56
N TRP A 45 2.46 -12.31 -9.25
CA TRP A 45 2.97 -12.91 -10.47
C TRP A 45 4.47 -12.73 -10.62
N LYS A 46 5.06 -13.63 -11.41
CA LYS A 46 6.45 -13.54 -11.80
C LYS A 46 6.57 -12.75 -13.10
N ALA A 47 7.25 -11.61 -13.06
CA ALA A 47 7.64 -10.90 -14.27
C ALA A 47 8.83 -11.61 -14.93
N LYS A 48 8.84 -11.72 -16.27
CA LYS A 48 10.03 -12.12 -17.02
C LYS A 48 10.89 -10.90 -17.34
N GLU A 49 12.06 -11.16 -17.93
CA GLU A 49 12.92 -10.14 -18.51
C GLU A 49 12.15 -9.21 -19.46
N ASP A 50 12.37 -7.92 -19.29
CA ASP A 50 11.72 -6.82 -20.02
C ASP A 50 10.17 -6.75 -19.88
N GLU A 51 9.58 -7.41 -18.88
CA GLU A 51 8.12 -7.40 -18.66
C GLU A 51 7.65 -6.36 -17.64
N LEU A 52 8.51 -5.46 -17.19
CA LEU A 52 8.15 -4.37 -16.28
C LEU A 52 6.93 -3.57 -16.78
N LEU A 53 6.92 -3.21 -18.07
CA LEU A 53 5.80 -2.46 -18.66
C LEU A 53 4.51 -3.29 -18.74
N LYS A 54 4.62 -4.61 -18.91
CA LYS A 54 3.45 -5.52 -18.86
C LYS A 54 2.90 -5.60 -17.45
N SER A 55 3.76 -5.64 -16.44
CA SER A 55 3.36 -5.60 -15.03
C SER A 55 2.66 -4.29 -14.69
N CYS A 56 3.16 -3.15 -15.20
CA CYS A 56 2.47 -1.86 -15.08
C CYS A 56 1.09 -1.89 -15.76
N GLN A 57 0.98 -2.43 -16.97
CA GLN A 57 -0.29 -2.56 -17.68
C GLN A 57 -1.30 -3.42 -16.89
N ARG A 58 -0.85 -4.54 -16.31
CA ARG A 58 -1.67 -5.42 -15.47
C ARG A 58 -2.21 -4.68 -14.25
N THR A 59 -1.36 -3.95 -13.53
CA THR A 59 -1.77 -3.16 -12.37
C THR A 59 -2.73 -2.05 -12.76
N TYR A 60 -2.47 -1.34 -13.87
CA TYR A 60 -3.36 -0.29 -14.38
C TYR A 60 -4.75 -0.84 -14.69
N GLN A 61 -4.82 -1.98 -15.39
CA GLN A 61 -6.08 -2.63 -15.72
C GLN A 61 -6.84 -3.07 -14.45
N ALA A 62 -6.15 -3.66 -13.48
CA ALA A 62 -6.75 -4.05 -12.20
C ALA A 62 -7.31 -2.83 -11.44
N ALA A 63 -6.60 -1.69 -11.47
CA ALA A 63 -7.04 -0.45 -10.84
C ALA A 63 -8.25 0.17 -11.56
N LEU A 64 -8.27 0.10 -12.89
CA LEU A 64 -9.40 0.55 -13.69
C LEU A 64 -10.68 -0.24 -13.37
N GLU A 65 -10.60 -1.57 -13.40
CA GLU A 65 -11.72 -2.48 -13.11
C GLU A 65 -12.34 -2.26 -11.73
N ARG A 66 -11.51 -1.84 -10.77
CA ARG A 66 -11.90 -1.65 -9.37
C ARG A 66 -12.16 -0.19 -9.02
N GLU A 67 -12.09 0.71 -10.01
CA GLU A 67 -12.18 2.16 -9.80
C GLU A 67 -11.24 2.67 -8.71
N ALA A 68 -10.04 2.09 -8.65
CA ALA A 68 -9.03 2.40 -7.64
C ALA A 68 -7.96 3.37 -8.16
N ASP A 69 -7.27 4.01 -7.23
CA ASP A 69 -5.98 4.67 -7.46
C ASP A 69 -4.84 3.67 -7.24
N ILE A 70 -3.64 3.96 -7.74
CA ILE A 70 -2.44 3.12 -7.58
C ILE A 70 -1.46 3.78 -6.62
N VAL A 71 -0.92 3.02 -5.66
CA VAL A 71 0.24 3.39 -4.86
C VAL A 71 1.31 2.33 -5.12
N TYR A 72 2.48 2.71 -5.63
CA TYR A 72 3.46 1.74 -6.11
C TYR A 72 4.85 1.97 -5.55
N ASP A 73 5.64 0.90 -5.37
CA ASP A 73 7.04 1.03 -4.98
C ASP A 73 7.81 1.69 -6.13
N SER A 74 8.33 2.87 -5.87
CA SER A 74 9.06 3.68 -6.85
C SER A 74 10.57 3.49 -6.79
N ILE A 75 11.06 2.63 -5.89
CA ILE A 75 12.49 2.35 -5.73
C ILE A 75 12.95 1.32 -6.78
N GLY A 76 14.16 1.51 -7.29
CA GLY A 76 14.79 0.58 -8.22
C GLY A 76 14.01 0.45 -9.53
N VAL A 77 13.59 -0.78 -9.85
CA VAL A 77 12.86 -1.09 -11.10
C VAL A 77 11.50 -0.38 -11.19
N GLY A 78 10.90 -0.01 -10.06
CA GLY A 78 9.62 0.71 -10.04
C GLY A 78 9.69 2.16 -10.49
N ALA A 79 10.88 2.76 -10.63
CA ALA A 79 11.04 4.19 -10.91
C ALA A 79 10.33 4.66 -12.21
N SER A 80 10.21 3.78 -13.22
CA SER A 80 9.59 4.08 -14.51
C SER A 80 8.08 3.80 -14.57
N ALA A 81 7.49 3.12 -13.57
CA ALA A 81 6.08 2.72 -13.61
C ALA A 81 5.12 3.91 -13.77
N GLY A 82 5.42 5.04 -13.12
CA GLY A 82 4.63 6.26 -13.24
C GLY A 82 4.60 6.85 -14.66
N ALA A 83 5.69 6.74 -15.42
CA ALA A 83 5.71 7.17 -16.82
C ALA A 83 4.76 6.31 -17.66
N LYS A 84 4.77 4.99 -17.43
CA LYS A 84 3.85 4.08 -18.13
C LYS A 84 2.39 4.33 -17.76
N PHE A 85 2.08 4.58 -16.48
CA PHE A 85 0.71 4.93 -16.08
C PHE A 85 0.25 6.27 -16.70
N SER A 86 1.15 7.24 -16.82
CA SER A 86 0.86 8.52 -17.51
C SER A 86 0.55 8.30 -18.99
N GLU A 87 1.35 7.49 -19.67
CA GLU A 87 1.18 7.13 -21.08
C GLU A 87 -0.19 6.48 -21.30
N ILE A 88 -0.54 5.44 -20.52
CA ILE A 88 -1.83 4.75 -20.65
C ILE A 88 -3.01 5.71 -20.39
N ASN A 89 -2.89 6.61 -19.42
CA ASN A 89 -3.91 7.63 -19.17
C ASN A 89 -4.09 8.57 -20.37
N ALA A 90 -2.98 9.00 -21.01
CA ALA A 90 -3.01 9.88 -22.17
C ALA A 90 -3.62 9.19 -23.39
N ASP A 91 -3.20 7.95 -23.67
CA ASP A 91 -3.70 7.14 -24.79
C ASP A 91 -5.21 6.96 -24.67
N ARG A 92 -5.69 6.52 -23.50
CA ARG A 92 -7.13 6.34 -23.23
C ARG A 92 -7.93 7.64 -23.37
N LYS A 93 -7.36 8.77 -22.94
CA LYS A 93 -8.00 10.09 -23.08
C LYS A 93 -8.08 10.52 -24.55
N SER A 94 -7.07 10.17 -25.36
CA SER A 94 -7.07 10.44 -26.80
C SER A 94 -8.13 9.64 -27.56
N GLU A 95 -8.38 8.40 -27.14
CA GLU A 95 -9.43 7.53 -27.69
C GLU A 95 -10.83 7.90 -27.19
N ASN A 96 -10.95 8.31 -25.93
CA ASN A 96 -12.20 8.72 -25.31
C ASN A 96 -11.95 9.85 -24.31
N ALA A 97 -12.41 11.06 -24.65
CA ALA A 97 -12.24 12.25 -23.81
C ALA A 97 -12.84 12.11 -22.39
N TYR A 98 -13.80 11.20 -22.20
CA TYR A 98 -14.46 10.91 -20.93
C TYR A 98 -13.88 9.68 -20.22
N ALA A 99 -12.78 9.09 -20.72
CA ALA A 99 -12.14 7.96 -20.07
C ALA A 99 -11.72 8.33 -18.64
N ARG A 100 -12.13 7.50 -17.66
CA ARG A 100 -11.67 7.64 -16.28
C ARG A 100 -10.15 7.58 -16.24
N ARG A 101 -9.55 8.63 -15.69
CA ARG A 101 -8.13 8.66 -15.33
C ARG A 101 -7.90 7.79 -14.09
N VAL A 102 -6.88 6.95 -14.13
CA VAL A 102 -6.38 6.24 -12.95
C VAL A 102 -5.30 7.11 -12.32
N ASN A 103 -5.54 7.60 -11.09
CA ASN A 103 -4.51 8.33 -10.36
C ASN A 103 -3.47 7.34 -9.84
N TYR A 104 -2.22 7.80 -9.74
CA TYR A 104 -1.13 6.99 -9.23
C TYR A 104 -0.18 7.83 -8.41
N GLN A 105 0.41 7.23 -7.38
CA GLN A 105 1.32 7.90 -6.45
C GLN A 105 2.51 7.02 -6.12
N ARG A 106 3.66 7.66 -5.98
CA ARG A 106 4.92 7.01 -5.65
C ARG A 106 4.97 6.73 -4.16
N PHE A 107 5.25 5.48 -3.81
CA PHE A 107 5.72 5.13 -2.49
C PHE A 107 7.24 4.97 -2.56
N ASN A 108 7.96 5.79 -1.81
CA ASN A 108 9.40 5.64 -1.64
C ASN A 108 9.65 5.18 -0.21
N ALA A 109 9.90 3.88 -0.03
CA ALA A 109 10.11 3.27 1.28
C ALA A 109 11.21 3.93 2.11
N GLY A 110 12.22 4.51 1.45
CA GLY A 110 13.34 5.21 2.10
C GLY A 110 13.14 6.72 2.27
N ALA A 111 12.00 7.28 1.85
CA ALA A 111 11.71 8.70 2.05
C ALA A 111 11.53 9.04 3.52
N GLY A 112 11.61 10.35 3.82
CA GLY A 112 11.20 10.89 5.10
C GLY A 112 9.74 10.53 5.43
N VAL A 113 9.43 10.56 6.72
CA VAL A 113 8.09 10.27 7.23
C VAL A 113 7.05 11.28 6.71
N HIS A 114 5.81 10.84 6.59
CA HIS A 114 4.66 11.69 6.33
C HIS A 114 4.34 12.54 7.57
N GLU A 115 4.06 13.84 7.37
CA GLU A 115 3.80 14.83 8.42
C GLU A 115 4.83 14.73 9.58
N PRO A 116 6.09 15.10 9.34
CA PRO A 116 7.20 14.85 10.28
C PRO A 116 7.04 15.53 11.64
N ASP A 117 6.30 16.63 11.70
CA ASP A 117 6.06 17.41 12.91
C ASP A 117 4.77 17.02 13.65
N ASP A 118 3.90 16.20 13.04
CA ASP A 118 2.73 15.63 13.70
C ASP A 118 3.16 14.60 14.75
N GLU A 119 2.41 14.52 15.86
CA GLU A 119 2.74 13.64 16.98
C GLU A 119 2.08 12.27 16.87
N TYR A 120 2.88 11.22 16.99
CA TYR A 120 2.44 9.86 17.25
C TYR A 120 2.67 9.53 18.73
N ASN A 121 1.60 9.34 19.51
CA ASN A 121 1.66 9.10 20.96
C ASN A 121 2.51 10.13 21.73
N GLY A 122 2.42 11.42 21.35
CA GLY A 122 3.16 12.51 21.98
C GLY A 122 4.63 12.62 21.56
N ILE A 123 5.05 11.92 20.49
CA ILE A 123 6.39 12.00 19.92
C ILE A 123 6.26 12.40 18.45
N PRO A 124 6.97 13.42 17.95
CA PRO A 124 6.94 13.77 16.53
C PRO A 124 7.27 12.58 15.62
N ASN A 125 6.56 12.44 14.50
CA ASN A 125 6.74 11.33 13.56
C ASN A 125 8.21 11.16 13.13
N LYS A 126 8.93 12.28 12.91
CA LYS A 126 10.35 12.28 12.51
C LYS A 126 11.30 11.72 13.56
N ASP A 127 10.88 11.77 14.82
CA ASP A 127 11.63 11.32 16.00
C ASP A 127 11.20 9.90 16.42
N PHE A 128 10.03 9.42 15.98
CA PHE A 128 9.57 8.06 16.24
C PHE A 128 9.91 7.07 15.12
N PHE A 129 9.69 7.44 13.86
CA PHE A 129 9.86 6.57 12.69
C PHE A 129 11.13 6.90 11.90
N ALA A 130 11.87 5.89 11.47
CA ALA A 130 13.10 6.08 10.71
C ALA A 130 12.85 6.53 9.26
N ASN A 131 11.75 6.10 8.64
CA ASN A 131 11.38 6.38 7.25
C ASN A 131 9.88 6.11 7.01
N LEU A 132 9.40 6.45 5.81
CA LEU A 132 8.01 6.24 5.40
C LEU A 132 7.57 4.77 5.46
N LYS A 133 8.45 3.81 5.14
CA LYS A 133 8.14 2.37 5.27
C LYS A 133 7.82 2.01 6.71
N ALA A 134 8.65 2.47 7.66
CA ALA A 134 8.44 2.23 9.08
C ALA A 134 7.09 2.76 9.56
N GLN A 135 6.79 4.01 9.22
CA GLN A 135 5.52 4.65 9.58
C GLN A 135 4.32 3.89 8.98
N ALA A 136 4.36 3.54 7.69
CA ALA A 136 3.25 2.85 7.04
C ALA A 136 2.98 1.45 7.63
N TRP A 137 4.03 0.66 7.88
CA TRP A 137 3.92 -0.64 8.54
C TRP A 137 3.33 -0.51 9.95
N TRP A 138 3.75 0.51 10.69
CA TRP A 138 3.30 0.72 12.06
C TRP A 138 1.84 1.13 12.16
N LEU A 139 1.41 2.07 11.32
CA LEU A 139 0.01 2.50 11.26
C LEU A 139 -0.93 1.35 10.86
N VAL A 140 -0.46 0.43 10.01
CA VAL A 140 -1.21 -0.80 9.71
C VAL A 140 -1.28 -1.71 10.94
N ALA A 141 -0.18 -1.86 11.68
CA ALA A 141 -0.17 -2.63 12.93
C ALA A 141 -1.12 -2.05 13.98
N ASP A 142 -1.21 -0.73 14.10
CA ASP A 142 -2.18 -0.05 14.96
C ASP A 142 -3.61 -0.39 14.55
N ARG A 143 -3.94 -0.36 13.25
CA ARG A 143 -5.27 -0.77 12.78
C ARG A 143 -5.60 -2.21 13.11
N PHE A 144 -4.63 -3.13 13.00
CA PHE A 144 -4.82 -4.52 13.41
C PHE A 144 -5.07 -4.65 14.91
N ARG A 145 -4.31 -3.92 15.74
CA ARG A 145 -4.52 -3.86 17.20
C ARG A 145 -5.90 -3.32 17.55
N ASN A 146 -6.29 -2.19 16.96
CA ASN A 146 -7.59 -1.55 17.19
C ASN A 146 -8.72 -2.50 16.78
N THR A 147 -8.60 -3.17 15.64
CA THR A 147 -9.58 -4.17 15.18
C THR A 147 -9.66 -5.37 16.12
N PHE A 148 -8.52 -5.85 16.62
CA PHE A 148 -8.49 -6.93 17.61
C PHE A 148 -9.21 -6.51 18.89
N ASN A 149 -8.92 -5.33 19.43
CA ASN A 149 -9.56 -4.81 20.63
C ASN A 149 -11.06 -4.56 20.43
N ALA A 150 -11.47 -4.08 19.27
CA ALA A 150 -12.89 -3.89 18.96
C ALA A 150 -13.68 -5.21 18.98
N ILE A 151 -13.10 -6.27 18.43
CA ILE A 151 -13.75 -7.59 18.37
C ILE A 151 -13.72 -8.31 19.72
N ASN A 152 -12.58 -8.29 20.41
CA ASN A 152 -12.35 -9.14 21.59
C ASN A 152 -12.63 -8.43 22.92
N ASN A 153 -12.45 -7.11 22.98
CA ASN A 153 -12.60 -6.33 24.21
C ASN A 153 -13.80 -5.38 24.16
N GLY A 154 -14.48 -5.24 23.01
CA GLY A 154 -15.63 -4.34 22.83
C GLY A 154 -15.25 -2.85 22.75
N GLU A 155 -13.97 -2.53 22.58
CA GLU A 155 -13.48 -1.16 22.42
C GLU A 155 -14.03 -0.53 21.13
N GLN A 156 -14.25 0.79 21.15
CA GLN A 156 -14.83 1.51 20.01
C GLN A 156 -13.75 2.32 19.31
N TYR A 157 -13.68 2.17 17.98
CA TYR A 157 -12.76 2.92 17.14
C TYR A 157 -13.49 3.46 15.90
N PRO A 158 -13.07 4.61 15.38
CA PRO A 158 -13.47 5.07 14.05
C PRO A 158 -13.18 4.01 12.97
N VAL A 159 -14.04 3.91 11.95
CA VAL A 159 -13.89 2.90 10.88
C VAL A 159 -12.56 3.08 10.13
N ASP A 160 -12.11 4.31 9.96
CA ASP A 160 -10.84 4.66 9.34
C ASP A 160 -9.63 4.38 10.24
N GLU A 161 -9.80 3.91 11.47
CA GLU A 161 -8.75 3.35 12.34
C GLU A 161 -8.81 1.82 12.42
N LEU A 162 -9.76 1.19 11.75
CA LEU A 162 -9.90 -0.26 11.67
C LEU A 162 -9.24 -0.82 10.41
N ILE A 163 -9.13 -2.16 10.37
CA ILE A 163 -8.73 -2.90 9.18
C ILE A 163 -9.44 -4.24 9.12
N SER A 164 -9.92 -4.61 7.94
CA SER A 164 -10.49 -5.92 7.69
C SER A 164 -9.90 -6.50 6.41
N ILE A 165 -9.69 -7.81 6.41
CA ILE A 165 -9.40 -8.57 5.20
C ILE A 165 -10.63 -9.47 4.97
N ASP A 166 -11.24 -9.39 3.80
CA ASP A 166 -12.33 -10.31 3.42
C ASP A 166 -11.76 -11.72 3.30
N SER A 167 -12.42 -12.71 3.90
CA SER A 167 -11.97 -14.11 3.89
C SER A 167 -11.88 -14.73 2.49
N ARG A 168 -12.52 -14.13 1.48
CA ARG A 168 -12.45 -14.54 0.08
C ARG A 168 -11.31 -13.88 -0.70
N CYS A 169 -10.52 -13.01 -0.06
CA CYS A 169 -9.35 -12.41 -0.67
C CYS A 169 -8.40 -13.51 -1.16
N PRO A 170 -8.06 -13.57 -2.47
CA PRO A 170 -7.05 -14.50 -2.94
C PRO A 170 -5.73 -14.25 -2.20
N LEU A 171 -4.91 -15.30 -2.09
CA LEU A 171 -3.62 -15.26 -1.37
C LEU A 171 -3.72 -14.93 0.12
N LEU A 172 -4.90 -15.06 0.75
CA LEU A 172 -5.11 -14.73 2.16
C LEU A 172 -4.06 -15.34 3.12
N GLU A 173 -3.85 -16.66 3.04
CA GLU A 173 -2.91 -17.33 3.94
C GLU A 173 -1.46 -16.88 3.73
N LYS A 174 -1.10 -16.59 2.47
CA LYS A 174 0.20 -16.02 2.13
C LYS A 174 0.36 -14.61 2.70
N LEU A 175 -0.66 -13.76 2.52
CA LEU A 175 -0.68 -12.41 3.08
C LEU A 175 -0.54 -12.43 4.61
N LYS A 176 -1.26 -13.33 5.30
CA LYS A 176 -1.13 -13.51 6.76
C LYS A 176 0.31 -13.86 7.15
N LEU A 177 0.91 -14.84 6.48
CA LEU A 177 2.29 -15.26 6.73
C LEU A 177 3.26 -14.09 6.53
N GLU A 178 3.18 -13.43 5.37
CA GLU A 178 4.06 -12.32 5.02
C GLU A 178 3.91 -11.11 5.95
N LEU A 179 2.70 -10.76 6.39
CA LEU A 179 2.49 -9.67 7.35
C LEU A 179 3.09 -9.96 8.73
N THR A 180 3.20 -11.23 9.12
CA THR A 180 3.81 -11.64 10.40
C THR A 180 5.32 -11.86 10.33
N THR A 181 5.92 -11.67 9.15
CA THR A 181 7.31 -12.08 8.90
C THR A 181 8.35 -11.01 9.31
N PRO A 182 8.24 -9.73 8.90
CA PRO A 182 9.24 -8.72 9.23
C PRO A 182 9.25 -8.40 10.71
N HIS A 183 10.45 -8.33 11.29
CA HIS A 183 10.60 -7.86 12.67
C HIS A 183 10.68 -6.34 12.76
N ARG A 184 10.30 -5.82 13.92
CA ARG A 184 10.66 -4.45 14.31
C ARG A 184 12.17 -4.38 14.55
N ASP A 185 12.78 -3.33 14.01
CA ASP A 185 14.19 -3.01 14.22
C ASP A 185 14.33 -1.51 14.57
N PHE A 186 15.54 -1.03 14.85
CA PHE A 186 15.82 0.35 15.19
C PHE A 186 17.00 0.91 14.39
N ASP A 187 16.88 2.16 13.96
CA ASP A 187 18.02 2.85 13.35
C ASP A 187 19.04 3.26 14.42
N ARG A 188 20.18 3.83 13.97
CA ARG A 188 21.26 4.27 14.87
C ARG A 188 20.85 5.36 15.86
N ASN A 189 19.76 6.07 15.58
CA ASN A 189 19.22 7.12 16.42
C ASN A 189 18.07 6.61 17.31
N GLY A 190 17.81 5.29 17.32
CA GLY A 190 16.75 4.68 18.14
C GLY A 190 15.35 4.83 17.58
N ARG A 191 15.20 5.28 16.32
CA ARG A 191 13.89 5.38 15.67
C ARG A 191 13.46 4.02 15.15
N VAL A 192 12.17 3.76 15.22
CA VAL A 192 11.56 2.52 14.78
C VAL A 192 11.76 2.33 13.29
N MET A 193 12.15 1.12 12.89
CA MET A 193 12.21 0.68 11.50
C MET A 193 11.67 -0.74 11.33
N VAL A 194 11.43 -1.11 10.07
CA VAL A 194 11.12 -2.48 9.67
C VAL A 194 12.40 -3.15 9.24
N GLU A 195 12.58 -4.41 9.64
CA GLU A 195 13.68 -5.27 9.22
C GLU A 195 13.96 -5.14 7.71
N SER A 196 15.23 -4.96 7.35
CA SER A 196 15.61 -4.70 5.97
C SER A 196 15.50 -5.97 5.11
N LYS A 197 15.35 -5.81 3.78
CA LYS A 197 15.39 -6.94 2.84
C LYS A 197 16.68 -7.76 2.98
N LYS A 198 17.80 -7.12 3.36
CA LYS A 198 19.09 -7.80 3.58
C LYS A 198 19.05 -8.70 4.81
N ASP A 199 18.36 -8.28 5.88
CA ASP A 199 18.27 -9.06 7.11
C ASP A 199 17.25 -10.20 7.00
N LEU A 200 16.15 -9.99 6.26
CA LEU A 200 15.25 -11.07 5.84
C LEU A 200 16.01 -12.14 5.04
N ALA A 201 16.83 -11.74 4.07
CA ALA A 201 17.62 -12.68 3.28
C ALA A 201 18.63 -13.48 4.11
N LYS A 202 19.24 -12.88 5.16
CA LYS A 202 20.11 -13.61 6.10
C LYS A 202 19.37 -14.70 6.89
N ARG A 203 18.05 -14.55 7.05
CA ARG A 203 17.18 -15.54 7.68
C ARG A 203 16.58 -16.54 6.67
N GLU A 204 17.03 -16.48 5.42
CA GLU A 204 16.53 -17.30 4.30
C GLU A 204 15.03 -17.07 4.02
N ILE A 205 14.54 -15.87 4.34
CA ILE A 205 13.15 -15.48 4.15
C ILE A 205 13.03 -14.72 2.82
N PRO A 206 12.14 -15.15 1.90
CA PRO A 206 11.91 -14.42 0.65
C PRO A 206 11.26 -13.06 0.91
N SER A 207 11.39 -12.14 -0.05
CA SER A 207 10.78 -10.82 0.04
C SER A 207 9.24 -10.93 0.17
N PRO A 208 8.62 -10.26 1.16
CA PRO A 208 7.20 -10.38 1.46
C PRO A 208 6.35 -9.44 0.58
N ASN A 209 6.31 -9.74 -0.73
CA ASN A 209 5.84 -8.78 -1.73
C ASN A 209 4.33 -8.49 -1.65
N VAL A 210 3.51 -9.47 -1.25
CA VAL A 210 2.07 -9.27 -1.05
C VAL A 210 1.85 -8.40 0.18
N ALA A 211 2.64 -8.56 1.24
CA ALA A 211 2.58 -7.68 2.40
C ALA A 211 3.11 -6.27 2.10
N ASP A 212 4.22 -6.10 1.39
CA ASP A 212 4.70 -4.76 1.00
C ASP A 212 3.65 -4.04 0.11
N ALA A 213 3.01 -4.76 -0.84
CA ALA A 213 1.86 -4.24 -1.60
C ALA A 213 0.66 -3.88 -0.69
N PHE A 214 0.35 -4.70 0.31
CA PHE A 214 -0.68 -4.41 1.29
C PHE A 214 -0.38 -3.10 2.04
N ILE A 215 0.85 -2.93 2.54
CA ILE A 215 1.25 -1.72 3.25
C ILE A 215 1.15 -0.50 2.36
N MET A 216 1.57 -0.57 1.10
CA MET A 216 1.41 0.53 0.16
C MET A 216 -0.05 0.92 -0.09
N ALA A 217 -0.97 -0.05 -0.13
CA ALA A 217 -2.39 0.25 -0.24
C ALA A 217 -2.87 1.12 0.94
N PHE A 218 -2.36 0.89 2.15
CA PHE A 218 -2.69 1.63 3.37
C PHE A 218 -1.77 2.81 3.69
N ALA A 219 -0.69 3.01 2.93
CA ALA A 219 0.29 4.02 3.22
C ALA A 219 -0.35 5.42 3.33
N PRO A 220 0.11 6.25 4.29
CA PRO A 220 -0.26 7.65 4.30
C PRO A 220 0.22 8.28 3.00
N ILE A 221 -0.63 9.10 2.40
CA ILE A 221 -0.32 9.77 1.15
C ILE A 221 -0.57 11.26 1.30
N ASP A 222 0.24 12.03 0.60
CA ASP A 222 0.08 13.47 0.53
C ASP A 222 -1.20 13.81 -0.23
N THR A 223 -2.21 14.28 0.50
CA THR A 223 -3.52 14.63 -0.07
C THR A 223 -3.53 15.99 -0.77
N SER A 224 -2.46 16.78 -0.61
CA SER A 224 -2.34 18.11 -1.20
C SER A 224 -2.37 18.07 -2.74
N LEU A 225 -1.69 17.09 -3.35
CA LEU A 225 -1.64 16.92 -4.81
C LEU A 225 -3.03 16.67 -5.43
N ASP A 226 -3.91 15.94 -4.74
CA ASP A 226 -5.26 15.67 -5.24
C ASP A 226 -6.16 16.92 -5.17
N ILE A 227 -5.97 17.76 -4.15
CA ILE A 227 -6.75 18.99 -3.96
C ILE A 227 -6.39 20.02 -5.02
N TRP A 228 -5.10 20.22 -5.31
CA TRP A 228 -4.65 21.14 -6.35
C TRP A 228 -5.05 20.67 -7.76
N GLU A 229 -4.99 19.37 -8.05
CA GLU A 229 -5.42 18.83 -9.34
C GLU A 229 -6.95 18.93 -9.54
N GLN A 230 -7.75 18.82 -8.47
CA GLN A 230 -9.19 19.04 -8.52
C GLN A 230 -9.57 20.52 -8.69
N LEU A 231 -8.88 21.43 -7.99
CA LEU A 231 -9.11 22.87 -8.10
C LEU A 231 -8.69 23.39 -9.49
N GLY A 232 -7.60 22.88 -10.06
CA GLY A 232 -7.15 23.23 -11.41
C GLY A 232 -8.05 22.74 -12.54
N ARG A 233 -9.02 21.85 -12.27
CA ARG A 233 -10.05 21.41 -13.25
C ARG A 233 -11.31 22.28 -13.24
N GLN A 234 -11.46 23.16 -12.26
CA GLN A 234 -12.58 24.12 -12.18
C GLN A 234 -12.23 25.51 -12.72
N ALA A 235 -10.99 25.70 -13.20
CA ALA A 235 -10.50 26.93 -13.82
C ALA A 235 -10.42 26.81 -15.35
#